data_AF-A0A7V9L1I9-F1
#
_entry.id   AF-A0A7V9L1I9-F1
#
_cell.length_a   1.000
_cell.length_b   1.000
_cell.length_c   1.000
_cell.angle_alpha   90.00
_cell.angle_beta   90.00
_cell.angle_gamma   90.00
#
_symmetry.space_group_name_H-M   'P 1'
#
loop_
_entity.id
_entity.type
_entity.pdbx_description
1 polymer ?
#
loop_
_entity_poly.entity_id
_entity_poly.type
_entity_poly.pdbx_seq_one_letter_code
_entity_poly.pdbx_strand_id
1 'polypeptide(L)'
;MKTALVILIFGLSIAAADNINRTGPYKVGDTVEVWLNVNGPAEWVQSKVMDIKGDEYQIHYGGSRYNLKWVKADLIRNEAREKAAAASKQMQQAFWAEVSTKYAWPVGSFARVLDPNIRGQPTGMPGFPAGAPELAKAMAELAELDGICKAKYAGITNTNEINDYTRMAGTWCKVAASRVEIGKLMVGQMVKTLTTSYLEQSATSRKSIEVRDAHVVAGSWYAGLYPNGYDKVKGISRTSWLDDILDHDGAAAIAEAKQAIGGLYTAIGVTEPTSSFYDDYAKGMAAIKADFTANVPGPVFLATGKDGTMEAAGKQGVTGKILRSAVLSPGWVVTKTPSGKPLDRVKIGTIFYQAASGRCVYRSYAWKQTYAGGGWSAGFAKEANEFYQRCK
;
A
#
# COMPACT_ATOMS: atom_id res chain seq x y z
N MET A 1 -48.65 -2.47 24.40
CA MET A 1 -48.67 -1.24 23.55
C MET A 1 -48.71 -1.67 22.08
N LYS A 2 -49.71 -1.15 21.37
CA LYS A 2 -49.95 -1.06 19.90
C LYS A 2 -48.71 -1.40 19.04
N THR A 3 -48.73 -2.46 18.23
CA THR A 3 -49.19 -2.56 16.82
C THR A 3 -48.62 -1.49 15.87
N ALA A 4 -47.73 -1.91 14.96
CA ALA A 4 -47.56 -1.44 13.57
C ALA A 4 -46.58 -2.42 12.90
N LEU A 5 -46.99 -3.48 12.19
CA LEU A 5 -47.70 -3.54 10.91
C LEU A 5 -47.03 -2.69 9.81
N VAL A 6 -45.92 -3.19 9.27
CA VAL A 6 -45.33 -2.72 8.01
C VAL A 6 -45.87 -3.59 6.89
N ILE A 7 -46.91 -3.09 6.21
CA ILE A 7 -47.49 -3.68 5.00
C ILE A 7 -46.67 -3.22 3.79
N LEU A 8 -46.12 -4.20 3.08
CA LEU A 8 -46.16 -4.35 1.62
C LEU A 8 -46.32 -3.07 0.76
N ILE A 9 -45.20 -2.60 0.18
CA ILE A 9 -45.17 -1.98 -1.14
C ILE A 9 -44.04 -2.64 -1.94
N PHE A 10 -44.30 -3.84 -2.46
CA PHE A 10 -43.53 -4.46 -3.54
C PHE A 10 -44.53 -4.83 -4.63
N GLY A 11 -44.89 -3.85 -5.43
CA GLY A 11 -45.85 -4.01 -6.51
C GLY A 11 -45.97 -2.72 -7.31
N LEU A 12 -45.05 -2.53 -8.27
CA LEU A 12 -45.18 -1.78 -9.54
C LEU A 12 -43.83 -1.21 -9.98
N SER A 13 -42.94 -2.05 -10.53
CA SER A 13 -41.95 -1.61 -11.55
C SER A 13 -41.39 -2.79 -12.37
N ILE A 14 -42.27 -3.63 -12.93
CA ILE A 14 -41.87 -4.57 -14.01
C ILE A 14 -42.60 -4.15 -15.28
N ALA A 15 -42.19 -3.00 -15.83
CA ALA A 15 -42.52 -2.54 -17.17
C ALA A 15 -41.50 -1.47 -17.60
N ALA A 16 -40.21 -1.77 -17.44
CA ALA A 16 -39.11 -0.95 -17.99
C ALA A 16 -37.85 -1.79 -18.31
N ALA A 17 -37.95 -3.13 -18.28
CA ALA A 17 -36.79 -4.02 -18.44
C ALA A 17 -36.55 -4.48 -19.90
N ASP A 18 -37.48 -4.25 -20.83
CA ASP A 18 -37.32 -4.67 -22.24
C ASP A 18 -36.57 -3.66 -23.12
N ASN A 19 -36.05 -2.56 -22.57
CA ASN A 19 -35.29 -1.56 -23.34
C ASN A 19 -33.76 -1.64 -23.14
N ILE A 20 -33.26 -2.67 -22.45
CA ILE A 20 -31.85 -2.73 -22.01
C ILE A 20 -30.88 -3.14 -23.13
N ASN A 21 -31.35 -3.65 -24.27
CA ASN A 21 -30.48 -4.09 -25.38
C ASN A 21 -30.50 -3.20 -26.64
N ARG A 22 -31.07 -1.99 -26.59
CA ARG A 22 -30.94 -1.02 -27.70
C ARG A 22 -29.68 -0.18 -27.50
N THR A 23 -28.50 -0.79 -27.64
CA THR A 23 -27.16 -0.15 -27.46
C THR A 23 -26.72 0.73 -28.64
N GLY A 24 -27.64 1.01 -29.56
CA GLY A 24 -27.39 1.88 -30.69
C GLY A 24 -27.16 3.34 -30.26
N PRO A 25 -26.36 4.12 -31.01
CA PRO A 25 -26.17 5.54 -30.72
C PRO A 25 -27.50 6.31 -30.60
N TYR A 26 -28.48 6.11 -31.49
CA TYR A 26 -29.66 6.97 -31.59
C TYR A 26 -30.87 6.42 -30.81
N LYS A 27 -31.80 7.30 -30.44
CA LYS A 27 -33.05 6.95 -29.74
C LYS A 27 -34.27 7.25 -30.59
N VAL A 28 -35.34 6.50 -30.37
CA VAL A 28 -36.65 6.83 -30.97
C VAL A 28 -37.05 8.24 -30.55
N GLY A 29 -37.45 9.05 -31.53
CA GLY A 29 -37.78 10.46 -31.37
C GLY A 29 -36.66 11.42 -31.79
N ASP A 30 -35.41 10.95 -31.91
CA ASP A 30 -34.28 11.80 -32.31
C ASP A 30 -34.49 12.36 -33.72
N THR A 31 -34.16 13.64 -33.90
CA THR A 31 -33.99 14.26 -35.22
C THR A 31 -32.55 14.03 -35.68
N VAL A 32 -32.39 13.44 -36.86
CA VAL A 32 -31.11 13.02 -37.45
C VAL A 32 -31.05 13.43 -38.93
N GLU A 33 -29.88 13.37 -39.54
CA GLU A 33 -29.75 13.42 -41.00
C GLU A 33 -29.33 12.04 -41.49
N VAL A 34 -29.92 11.59 -42.58
CA VAL A 34 -29.64 10.26 -43.14
C VAL A 34 -29.24 10.37 -44.60
N TRP A 35 -28.19 9.66 -44.97
CA TRP A 35 -27.73 9.60 -46.35
C TRP A 35 -28.69 8.73 -47.17
N LEU A 36 -29.55 9.37 -47.96
CA LEU A 36 -30.61 8.73 -48.72
C LEU A 36 -30.55 9.14 -50.19
N ASN A 37 -30.87 8.19 -51.06
CA ASN A 37 -31.28 8.48 -52.43
C ASN A 37 -32.82 8.48 -52.46
N VAL A 38 -33.42 9.67 -52.58
CA VAL A 38 -34.87 9.87 -52.67
C VAL A 38 -35.16 10.60 -53.98
N ASN A 39 -35.12 9.86 -55.10
CA ASN A 39 -35.39 10.35 -56.47
C ASN A 39 -34.26 11.21 -57.09
N GLY A 40 -32.98 10.92 -56.80
CA GLY A 40 -31.87 11.72 -57.32
C GLY A 40 -30.49 11.21 -56.91
N PRO A 41 -29.43 12.04 -56.98
CA PRO A 41 -28.17 11.71 -56.31
C PRO A 41 -28.41 11.58 -54.79
N ALA A 42 -27.63 10.74 -54.12
CA ALA A 42 -27.75 10.58 -52.68
C ALA A 42 -27.38 11.89 -51.95
N GLU A 43 -28.17 12.25 -50.94
CA GLU A 43 -27.99 13.45 -50.13
C GLU A 43 -28.34 13.19 -48.66
N TRP A 44 -27.95 14.11 -47.78
CA TRP A 44 -28.31 14.07 -46.36
C TRP A 44 -29.71 14.66 -46.16
N VAL A 45 -30.64 13.84 -45.69
CA VAL A 45 -32.04 14.24 -45.50
C VAL A 45 -32.38 14.25 -44.02
N GLN A 46 -32.88 15.38 -43.52
CA GLN A 46 -33.38 15.48 -42.15
C GLN A 46 -34.56 14.53 -41.95
N SER A 47 -34.43 13.67 -40.94
CA SER A 47 -35.34 12.57 -40.66
C SER A 47 -35.56 12.42 -39.16
N LYS A 48 -36.61 11.71 -38.76
CA LYS A 48 -36.89 11.38 -37.36
C LYS A 48 -36.78 9.87 -37.13
N VAL A 49 -36.10 9.44 -36.07
CA VAL A 49 -36.02 8.02 -35.70
C VAL A 49 -37.38 7.59 -35.11
N MET A 50 -38.00 6.58 -35.72
CA MET A 50 -39.33 6.09 -35.36
C MET A 50 -39.29 4.76 -34.62
N ASP A 51 -38.35 3.87 -34.97
CA ASP A 51 -38.15 2.59 -34.30
C ASP A 51 -36.69 2.11 -34.43
N ILE A 52 -36.27 1.16 -33.60
CA ILE A 52 -34.92 0.61 -33.55
C ILE A 52 -35.01 -0.92 -33.44
N LYS A 53 -34.32 -1.63 -34.35
CA LYS A 53 -34.22 -3.09 -34.37
C LYS A 53 -32.77 -3.50 -34.61
N GLY A 54 -32.08 -3.91 -33.55
CA GLY A 54 -30.65 -4.22 -33.63
C GLY A 54 -29.82 -2.98 -33.98
N ASP A 55 -29.08 -3.04 -35.09
CA ASP A 55 -28.26 -1.97 -35.66
C ASP A 55 -28.99 -1.13 -36.73
N GLU A 56 -30.26 -1.43 -37.00
CA GLU A 56 -31.11 -0.72 -37.96
C GLU A 56 -32.11 0.22 -37.27
N TYR A 57 -32.33 1.37 -37.91
CA TYR A 57 -33.20 2.43 -37.45
C TYR A 57 -34.26 2.69 -38.50
N GLN A 58 -35.52 2.65 -38.11
CA GLN A 58 -36.60 3.13 -38.95
C GLN A 58 -36.63 4.64 -38.85
N ILE A 59 -36.50 5.31 -39.99
CA ILE A 59 -36.53 6.77 -40.07
C ILE A 59 -37.73 7.24 -40.87
N HIS A 60 -38.30 8.37 -40.46
CA HIS A 60 -39.33 9.09 -41.19
C HIS A 60 -38.69 10.30 -41.89
N TYR A 61 -38.79 10.38 -43.22
CA TYR A 61 -38.14 11.41 -44.03
C TYR A 61 -39.16 12.18 -44.89
N GLY A 62 -39.12 13.51 -44.90
CA GLY A 62 -40.09 14.33 -45.65
C GLY A 62 -41.52 14.33 -45.07
N GLY A 63 -42.48 14.85 -45.84
CA GLY A 63 -43.82 15.19 -45.31
C GLY A 63 -44.90 14.10 -45.34
N SER A 64 -44.70 12.99 -46.06
CA SER A 64 -45.71 11.93 -46.18
C SER A 64 -45.58 10.92 -45.05
N ARG A 65 -46.71 10.49 -44.45
CA ARG A 65 -46.75 9.43 -43.42
C ARG A 65 -46.18 8.09 -43.87
N TYR A 66 -46.03 7.89 -45.19
CA TYR A 66 -45.52 6.65 -45.78
C TYR A 66 -44.01 6.67 -46.06
N ASN A 67 -43.34 7.80 -45.86
CA ASN A 67 -41.91 7.91 -46.11
C ASN A 67 -41.10 7.34 -44.93
N LEU A 68 -41.14 6.01 -44.79
CA LEU A 68 -40.43 5.27 -43.77
C LEU A 68 -39.35 4.41 -44.43
N LYS A 69 -38.14 4.41 -43.86
CA LYS A 69 -37.05 3.56 -44.35
C LYS A 69 -36.22 3.02 -43.19
N TRP A 70 -35.82 1.76 -43.28
CA TRP A 70 -34.83 1.19 -42.38
C TRP A 70 -33.44 1.50 -42.92
N VAL A 71 -32.57 2.02 -42.06
CA VAL A 71 -31.19 2.35 -42.39
C VAL A 71 -30.26 1.89 -41.27
N LYS A 72 -29.02 1.58 -41.63
CA LYS A 72 -27.97 1.26 -40.65
C LYS A 72 -27.44 2.52 -39.98
N ALA A 73 -26.88 2.37 -38.78
CA ALA A 73 -26.38 3.48 -37.98
C ALA A 73 -25.32 4.35 -38.68
N ASP A 74 -24.51 3.75 -39.56
CA ASP A 74 -23.43 4.40 -40.32
C ASP A 74 -23.96 5.36 -41.40
N LEU A 75 -25.22 5.21 -41.82
CA LEU A 75 -25.89 6.12 -42.74
C LEU A 75 -26.62 7.27 -42.03
N ILE A 76 -26.55 7.32 -40.69
CA ILE A 76 -27.20 8.33 -39.86
C ILE A 76 -26.11 9.20 -39.27
N ARG A 77 -26.24 10.52 -39.41
CA ARG A 77 -25.48 11.52 -38.66
C ARG A 77 -26.43 12.35 -37.82
N ASN A 78 -25.93 12.88 -36.72
CA ASN A 78 -26.67 13.86 -35.92
C ASN A 78 -25.71 15.00 -35.61
N GLU A 79 -25.83 16.09 -36.37
CA GLU A 79 -24.93 17.24 -36.25
C GLU A 79 -24.86 17.78 -34.81
N ALA A 80 -26.00 17.82 -34.09
CA ALA A 80 -26.02 18.27 -32.70
C ALA A 80 -25.21 17.33 -31.79
N ARG A 81 -25.29 16.03 -32.00
CA ARG A 81 -24.50 15.04 -31.27
C ARG A 81 -23.02 15.07 -31.67
N GLU A 82 -22.71 15.18 -32.96
CA GLU A 82 -21.33 15.29 -33.43
C GLU A 82 -20.66 16.54 -32.85
N LYS A 83 -21.37 17.68 -32.84
CA LYS A 83 -20.94 18.89 -32.14
C LYS A 83 -20.77 18.66 -30.65
N ALA A 84 -21.70 17.98 -29.98
CA ALA A 84 -21.58 17.65 -28.56
C ALA A 84 -20.38 16.71 -28.26
N ALA A 85 -20.13 15.71 -29.12
CA ALA A 85 -19.00 14.79 -29.00
C ALA A 85 -17.66 15.49 -29.27
N ALA A 86 -17.62 16.37 -30.27
CA ALA A 86 -16.45 17.21 -30.56
C ALA A 86 -16.16 18.17 -29.39
N ALA A 87 -17.19 18.82 -28.85
CA ALA A 87 -17.08 19.68 -27.67
C ALA A 87 -16.59 18.89 -26.45
N SER A 88 -17.14 17.68 -26.21
CA SER A 88 -16.69 16.79 -25.13
C SER A 88 -15.23 16.36 -25.32
N LYS A 89 -14.80 16.03 -26.55
CA LYS A 89 -13.42 15.66 -26.85
C LYS A 89 -12.46 16.84 -26.64
N GLN A 90 -12.83 18.03 -27.10
CA GLN A 90 -12.06 19.25 -26.90
C GLN A 90 -11.95 19.59 -25.40
N MET A 91 -13.04 19.46 -24.65
CA MET A 91 -13.06 19.63 -23.20
C MET A 91 -12.12 18.63 -22.50
N GLN A 92 -12.13 17.36 -22.90
CA GLN A 92 -11.21 16.36 -22.36
C GLN A 92 -9.75 16.65 -22.71
N GLN A 93 -9.45 17.08 -23.93
CA GLN A 93 -8.09 17.46 -24.32
C GLN A 93 -7.57 18.63 -23.49
N ALA A 94 -8.40 19.67 -23.30
CA ALA A 94 -8.08 20.80 -22.44
C ALA A 94 -7.87 20.36 -20.98
N PHE A 95 -8.76 19.51 -20.46
CA PHE A 95 -8.63 18.92 -19.13
C PHE A 95 -7.29 18.22 -18.96
N TRP A 96 -6.92 17.31 -19.87
CA TRP A 96 -5.66 16.57 -19.76
C TRP A 96 -4.42 17.46 -19.86
N ALA A 97 -4.43 18.47 -20.72
CA ALA A 97 -3.34 19.42 -20.82
C ALA A 97 -3.12 20.21 -19.51
N GLU A 98 -4.19 20.49 -18.76
CA GLU A 98 -4.12 21.23 -17.50
C GLU A 98 -3.76 20.33 -16.30
N VAL A 99 -4.30 19.11 -16.23
CA VAL A 99 -4.30 18.33 -14.99
C VAL A 99 -3.29 17.18 -14.96
N SER A 100 -2.87 16.66 -16.11
CA SER A 100 -2.16 15.37 -16.17
C SER A 100 -0.80 15.39 -15.45
N THR A 101 -0.02 16.46 -15.53
CA THR A 101 1.31 16.51 -14.91
C THR A 101 1.26 16.57 -13.39
N LYS A 102 0.34 17.36 -12.82
CA LYS A 102 0.29 17.64 -11.38
C LYS A 102 -0.50 16.59 -10.60
N TYR A 103 -1.64 16.15 -11.13
CA TYR A 103 -2.61 15.36 -10.35
C TYR A 103 -2.59 13.86 -10.68
N ALA A 104 -1.74 13.40 -11.62
CA ALA A 104 -1.69 12.00 -12.00
C ALA A 104 -1.36 11.04 -10.85
N TRP A 105 -0.40 11.42 -10.00
CA TRP A 105 -0.02 10.60 -8.85
C TRP A 105 -1.12 10.45 -7.79
N PRO A 106 -1.71 11.54 -7.25
CA PRO A 106 -2.74 11.40 -6.23
C PRO A 106 -4.01 10.73 -6.78
N VAL A 107 -4.40 11.02 -8.03
CA VAL A 107 -5.54 10.34 -8.65
C VAL A 107 -5.27 8.85 -8.83
N GLY A 108 -4.10 8.46 -9.34
CA GLY A 108 -3.76 7.04 -9.50
C GLY A 108 -3.76 6.27 -8.18
N SER A 109 -3.28 6.90 -7.11
CA SER A 109 -3.26 6.30 -5.76
C SER A 109 -4.68 6.08 -5.20
N PHE A 110 -5.60 7.01 -5.45
CA PHE A 110 -6.97 6.98 -4.91
C PHE A 110 -7.95 6.20 -5.81
N ALA A 111 -7.76 6.20 -7.13
CA ALA A 111 -8.66 5.56 -8.08
C ALA A 111 -8.82 4.06 -7.82
N ARG A 112 -7.74 3.36 -7.45
CA ARG A 112 -7.77 1.90 -7.17
C ARG A 112 -8.54 1.53 -5.92
N VAL A 113 -8.66 2.46 -4.97
CA VAL A 113 -9.44 2.26 -3.75
C VAL A 113 -10.92 2.45 -4.06
N LEU A 114 -11.24 3.36 -4.97
CA LEU A 114 -12.61 3.58 -5.47
C LEU A 114 -13.12 2.41 -6.31
N ASP A 115 -12.30 1.89 -7.23
CA ASP A 115 -12.62 0.72 -8.04
C ASP A 115 -11.35 -0.12 -8.30
N PRO A 116 -11.25 -1.33 -7.73
CA PRO A 116 -10.08 -2.19 -7.88
C PRO A 116 -9.88 -2.71 -9.32
N ASN A 117 -10.89 -2.58 -10.20
CA ASN A 117 -10.80 -3.01 -11.60
C ASN A 117 -10.15 -1.98 -12.51
N ILE A 118 -9.98 -0.74 -12.04
CA ILE A 118 -9.27 0.32 -12.80
C ILE A 118 -7.84 -0.14 -13.10
N ARG A 119 -7.53 -0.26 -14.40
CA ARG A 119 -6.22 -0.66 -14.93
C ARG A 119 -5.34 0.58 -15.15
N GLY A 120 -4.04 0.30 -15.27
CA GLY A 120 -3.00 1.32 -15.42
C GLY A 120 -2.27 1.55 -14.10
N GLN A 121 -1.25 0.73 -13.84
CA GLN A 121 -0.08 1.32 -13.18
C GLN A 121 0.80 1.78 -14.33
N PRO A 122 1.04 3.09 -14.51
CA PRO A 122 2.25 3.50 -15.20
C PRO A 122 3.38 2.80 -14.46
N THR A 123 4.17 2.01 -15.17
CA THR A 123 5.43 1.48 -14.64
C THR A 123 6.20 2.64 -14.01
N GLY A 124 6.40 2.61 -12.69
CA GLY A 124 7.08 3.68 -11.97
C GLY A 124 6.19 4.71 -11.27
N MET A 125 4.86 4.58 -11.25
CA MET A 125 4.06 5.40 -10.33
C MET A 125 4.30 4.99 -8.87
N PRO A 126 4.55 5.97 -7.97
CA PRO A 126 4.71 5.68 -6.54
C PRO A 126 3.47 4.93 -6.03
N GLY A 127 3.69 3.97 -5.14
CA GLY A 127 2.62 3.24 -4.47
C GLY A 127 1.73 4.16 -3.63
N PHE A 128 0.92 3.54 -2.76
CA PHE A 128 0.16 4.27 -1.74
C PHE A 128 1.05 5.30 -1.01
N PRO A 129 0.48 6.45 -0.59
CA PRO A 129 1.22 7.44 0.19
C PRO A 129 1.96 6.79 1.36
N ALA A 130 3.26 7.03 1.48
CA ALA A 130 4.13 6.35 2.45
C ALA A 130 3.85 6.76 3.91
N GLY A 131 3.08 7.83 4.13
CA GLY A 131 2.71 8.31 5.45
C GLY A 131 1.88 9.59 5.41
N ALA A 132 1.66 10.18 6.58
CA ALA A 132 0.81 11.35 6.77
C ALA A 132 1.20 12.57 5.90
N PRO A 133 2.48 12.95 5.73
CA PRO A 133 2.84 14.12 4.91
C PRO A 133 2.48 13.94 3.43
N GLU A 134 2.72 12.75 2.87
CA GLU A 134 2.38 12.45 1.48
C GLU A 134 0.87 12.36 1.28
N LEU A 135 0.14 11.79 2.25
CA LEU A 135 -1.32 11.72 2.22
C LEU A 135 -1.92 13.13 2.28
N ALA A 136 -1.43 14.00 3.17
CA ALA A 136 -1.90 15.38 3.29
C ALA A 136 -1.69 16.16 1.97
N LYS A 137 -0.52 15.99 1.35
CA LYS A 137 -0.23 16.56 0.03
C LYS A 137 -1.21 16.06 -1.03
N ALA A 138 -1.43 14.75 -1.11
CA ALA A 138 -2.38 14.16 -2.06
C ALA A 138 -3.81 14.72 -1.84
N MET A 139 -4.25 14.84 -0.60
CA MET A 139 -5.57 15.38 -0.25
C MET A 139 -5.73 16.84 -0.66
N ALA A 140 -4.69 17.67 -0.49
CA ALA A 140 -4.69 19.06 -0.94
C ALA A 140 -4.73 19.17 -2.48
N GLU A 141 -3.93 18.38 -3.18
CA GLU A 141 -3.93 18.31 -4.65
C GLU A 141 -5.28 17.85 -5.20
N LEU A 142 -5.92 16.86 -4.58
CA LEU A 142 -7.26 16.41 -4.96
C LEU A 142 -8.34 17.46 -4.64
N ALA A 143 -8.18 18.26 -3.59
CA ALA A 143 -9.09 19.37 -3.31
C ALA A 143 -9.00 20.47 -4.38
N GLU A 144 -7.79 20.78 -4.84
CA GLU A 144 -7.56 21.72 -5.95
C GLU A 144 -8.17 21.20 -7.26
N LEU A 145 -7.95 19.91 -7.56
CA LEU A 145 -8.54 19.26 -8.74
C LEU A 145 -10.08 19.27 -8.69
N ASP A 146 -10.68 19.05 -7.53
CA ASP A 146 -12.14 19.14 -7.34
C ASP A 146 -12.66 20.54 -7.68
N GLY A 147 -11.93 21.58 -7.27
CA GLY A 147 -12.20 22.97 -7.65
C GLY A 147 -12.14 23.19 -9.17
N ILE A 148 -11.09 22.70 -9.84
CA ILE A 148 -10.92 22.78 -11.30
C ILE A 148 -12.08 22.06 -12.02
N CYS A 149 -12.42 20.85 -11.59
CA CYS A 149 -13.51 20.06 -12.16
C CYS A 149 -14.86 20.77 -12.04
N LYS A 150 -15.17 21.36 -10.88
CA LYS A 150 -16.42 22.09 -10.66
C LYS A 150 -16.48 23.42 -11.44
N ALA A 151 -15.37 24.14 -11.53
CA ALA A 151 -15.35 25.48 -12.10
C ALA A 151 -15.21 25.50 -13.64
N LYS A 152 -14.36 24.63 -14.21
CA LYS A 152 -14.00 24.67 -15.65
C LYS A 152 -14.54 23.50 -16.46
N TYR A 153 -14.69 22.34 -15.83
CA TYR A 153 -15.00 21.07 -16.52
C TYR A 153 -16.26 20.41 -15.97
N ALA A 154 -17.26 21.22 -15.61
CA ALA A 154 -18.53 20.73 -15.09
C ALA A 154 -19.21 19.81 -16.12
N GLY A 155 -19.62 18.62 -15.67
CA GLY A 155 -20.27 17.62 -16.53
C GLY A 155 -19.32 16.82 -17.43
N ILE A 156 -18.00 16.91 -17.25
CA ILE A 156 -17.06 16.06 -17.98
C ILE A 156 -17.33 14.58 -17.67
N THR A 157 -17.49 13.77 -18.73
CA THR A 157 -17.78 12.33 -18.63
C THR A 157 -16.63 11.51 -19.22
N ASN A 158 -16.65 10.19 -18.98
CA ASN A 158 -15.74 9.26 -19.62
C ASN A 158 -16.27 8.91 -21.01
N THR A 159 -15.43 9.04 -22.04
CA THR A 159 -15.78 8.76 -23.45
C THR A 159 -15.41 7.35 -23.90
N ASN A 160 -14.55 6.66 -23.15
CA ASN A 160 -14.03 5.34 -23.52
C ASN A 160 -14.46 4.28 -22.49
N GLU A 161 -14.78 3.07 -22.98
CA GLU A 161 -15.03 1.87 -22.16
C GLU A 161 -13.73 1.25 -21.61
N ILE A 162 -12.58 1.71 -22.08
CA ILE A 162 -11.29 1.23 -21.59
C ILE A 162 -11.14 1.71 -20.15
N ASN A 163 -11.08 0.75 -19.23
CA ASN A 163 -10.90 0.98 -17.80
C ASN A 163 -9.45 1.40 -17.46
N ASP A 164 -8.96 2.45 -18.12
CA ASP A 164 -7.65 3.06 -17.93
C ASP A 164 -7.85 4.48 -17.40
N TYR A 165 -7.55 4.69 -16.11
CA TYR A 165 -7.81 5.97 -15.46
C TYR A 165 -7.10 7.14 -16.14
N THR A 166 -5.98 6.91 -16.85
CA THR A 166 -5.25 7.97 -17.57
C THR A 166 -6.06 8.56 -18.74
N ARG A 167 -7.18 7.91 -19.10
CA ARG A 167 -8.10 8.35 -20.16
C ARG A 167 -9.52 8.62 -19.66
N MET A 168 -9.77 8.49 -18.36
CA MET A 168 -11.10 8.63 -17.75
C MET A 168 -11.23 9.96 -16.98
N ALA A 169 -11.46 11.06 -17.71
CA ALA A 169 -11.51 12.40 -17.14
C ALA A 169 -12.63 12.56 -16.09
N GLY A 170 -13.80 11.95 -16.34
CA GLY A 170 -14.89 11.91 -15.37
C GLY A 170 -14.52 11.16 -14.09
N THR A 171 -13.71 10.10 -14.20
CA THR A 171 -13.19 9.36 -13.03
C THR A 171 -12.25 10.23 -12.20
N TRP A 172 -11.39 11.04 -12.82
CA TRP A 172 -10.50 11.96 -12.08
C TRP A 172 -11.30 12.95 -11.24
N CYS A 173 -12.33 13.56 -11.83
CA CYS A 173 -13.22 14.46 -11.10
C CYS A 173 -14.00 13.74 -9.99
N LYS A 174 -14.45 12.50 -10.22
CA LYS A 174 -15.12 11.67 -9.20
C LYS A 174 -14.19 11.35 -8.02
N VAL A 175 -12.93 11.00 -8.30
CA VAL A 175 -11.90 10.74 -7.27
C VAL A 175 -11.65 12.00 -6.45
N ALA A 176 -11.46 13.15 -7.09
CA ALA A 176 -11.24 14.44 -6.43
C ALA A 176 -12.43 14.85 -5.53
N ALA A 177 -13.65 14.69 -6.03
CA ALA A 177 -14.87 14.98 -5.28
C ALA A 177 -15.07 14.02 -4.08
N SER A 178 -14.66 12.76 -4.22
CA SER A 178 -14.83 11.71 -3.20
C SER A 178 -13.59 11.52 -2.31
N ARG A 179 -12.61 12.45 -2.39
CA ARG A 179 -11.28 12.29 -1.76
C ARG A 179 -11.32 11.95 -0.28
N VAL A 180 -12.26 12.52 0.48
CA VAL A 180 -12.37 12.27 1.93
C VAL A 180 -12.86 10.84 2.21
N GLU A 181 -13.89 10.37 1.50
CA GLU A 181 -14.40 9.01 1.68
C GLU A 181 -13.39 7.96 1.21
N ILE A 182 -12.72 8.21 0.08
CA ILE A 182 -11.64 7.34 -0.40
C ILE A 182 -10.46 7.37 0.60
N GLY A 183 -10.12 8.53 1.15
CA GLY A 183 -9.10 8.70 2.17
C GLY A 183 -9.39 7.87 3.42
N LYS A 184 -10.64 7.84 3.90
CA LYS A 184 -11.05 6.97 5.02
C LYS A 184 -10.82 5.49 4.72
N LEU A 185 -11.20 5.04 3.52
CA LEU A 185 -10.99 3.65 3.09
C LEU A 185 -9.50 3.31 3.03
N MET A 186 -8.68 4.22 2.49
CA MET A 186 -7.22 4.07 2.44
C MET A 186 -6.62 3.97 3.85
N VAL A 187 -6.93 4.91 4.74
CA VAL A 187 -6.42 4.89 6.12
C VAL A 187 -6.86 3.61 6.84
N GLY A 188 -8.11 3.19 6.67
CA GLY A 188 -8.60 1.92 7.22
C GLY A 188 -7.81 0.70 6.71
N GLN A 189 -7.47 0.64 5.42
CA GLN A 189 -6.64 -0.42 4.85
C GLN A 189 -5.19 -0.37 5.36
N MET A 190 -4.61 0.83 5.49
CA MET A 190 -3.25 1.02 6.03
C MET A 190 -3.17 0.56 7.48
N VAL A 191 -4.12 0.99 8.33
CA VAL A 191 -4.22 0.57 9.73
C VAL A 191 -4.40 -0.94 9.83
N LYS A 192 -5.32 -1.52 9.05
CA LYS A 192 -5.53 -2.98 9.01
C LYS A 192 -4.26 -3.73 8.63
N THR A 193 -3.57 -3.30 7.57
CA THR A 193 -2.33 -3.94 7.10
C THR A 193 -1.23 -3.87 8.14
N LEU A 194 -1.07 -2.71 8.79
CA LEU A 194 -0.13 -2.54 9.89
C LEU A 194 -0.45 -3.51 11.03
N THR A 195 -1.72 -3.61 11.42
CA THR A 195 -2.20 -4.49 12.49
C THR A 195 -1.95 -5.97 12.17
N THR A 196 -2.35 -6.42 10.98
CA THR A 196 -2.18 -7.82 10.56
C THR A 196 -0.69 -8.18 10.49
N SER A 197 0.14 -7.31 9.89
CA SER A 197 1.58 -7.51 9.83
C SER A 197 2.21 -7.64 11.21
N TYR A 198 1.76 -6.81 12.17
CA TYR A 198 2.18 -6.92 13.56
C TYR A 198 1.78 -8.27 14.18
N LEU A 199 0.51 -8.69 14.03
CA LEU A 199 0.03 -9.96 14.59
C LEU A 199 0.73 -11.18 13.97
N GLU A 200 0.99 -11.17 12.66
CA GLU A 200 1.69 -12.24 11.95
C GLU A 200 3.17 -12.33 12.35
N GLN A 201 3.85 -11.19 12.46
CA GLN A 201 5.25 -11.15 12.96
C GLN A 201 5.33 -11.66 14.40
N SER A 202 4.33 -11.30 15.21
CA SER A 202 4.20 -11.77 16.59
C SER A 202 4.02 -13.29 16.67
N ALA A 203 3.10 -13.86 15.89
CA ALA A 203 2.85 -15.29 15.83
C ALA A 203 4.07 -16.07 15.29
N THR A 204 4.72 -15.55 14.25
CA THR A 204 5.95 -16.13 13.68
C THR A 204 7.07 -16.15 14.72
N SER A 205 7.19 -15.09 15.51
CA SER A 205 8.20 -14.98 16.56
C SER A 205 7.94 -16.00 17.68
N ARG A 206 6.68 -16.14 18.14
CA ARG A 206 6.29 -17.20 19.10
C ARG A 206 6.70 -18.58 18.60
N LYS A 207 6.36 -18.91 17.35
CA LYS A 207 6.75 -20.20 16.74
C LYS A 207 8.26 -20.39 16.67
N SER A 208 9.03 -19.34 16.40
CA SER A 208 10.50 -19.42 16.36
C SER A 208 11.14 -19.63 17.73
N ILE A 209 10.51 -19.13 18.79
CA ILE A 209 10.89 -19.40 20.19
C ILE A 209 10.59 -20.86 20.54
N GLU A 210 9.39 -21.36 20.20
CA GLU A 210 8.97 -22.74 20.49
C GLU A 210 9.85 -23.79 19.78
N VAL A 211 10.28 -23.53 18.56
CA VAL A 211 11.05 -24.50 17.74
C VAL A 211 12.56 -24.47 18.06
N ARG A 212 13.07 -23.41 18.70
CA ARG A 212 14.50 -23.29 19.04
C ARG A 212 14.71 -23.46 20.53
N ASP A 213 15.03 -24.68 20.96
CA ASP A 213 15.60 -24.99 22.28
C ASP A 213 16.71 -23.99 22.63
N ALA A 214 16.39 -23.00 23.48
CA ALA A 214 17.28 -22.03 24.13
C ALA A 214 18.24 -21.18 23.24
N HIS A 215 18.26 -21.35 21.92
CA HIS A 215 19.15 -20.61 21.03
C HIS A 215 18.38 -19.53 20.27
N VAL A 216 18.04 -18.46 21.00
CA VAL A 216 17.66 -17.20 20.36
C VAL A 216 18.93 -16.60 19.75
N VAL A 217 19.33 -17.12 18.58
CA VAL A 217 20.14 -16.35 17.65
C VAL A 217 19.21 -15.24 17.17
N ALA A 218 19.34 -14.07 17.78
CA ALA A 218 18.80 -12.82 17.26
C ALA A 218 19.22 -12.75 15.78
N GLY A 219 18.24 -13.01 14.91
CA GLY A 219 18.46 -13.22 13.49
C GLY A 219 18.97 -11.95 12.86
N SER A 220 20.27 -11.92 12.63
CA SER A 220 20.92 -10.96 11.77
C SER A 220 20.64 -11.34 10.30
N TRP A 221 20.08 -10.39 9.56
CA TRP A 221 20.35 -10.12 8.14
C TRP A 221 19.93 -11.17 7.10
N TYR A 222 18.69 -11.04 6.60
CA TYR A 222 18.30 -11.47 5.25
C TYR A 222 17.53 -10.36 4.49
N ALA A 223 17.86 -9.09 4.74
CA ALA A 223 17.28 -7.95 4.02
C ALA A 223 17.89 -7.73 2.60
N GLY A 224 18.88 -8.54 2.20
CA GLY A 224 19.57 -8.37 0.91
C GLY A 224 18.93 -9.06 -0.30
N LEU A 225 17.78 -9.74 -0.17
CA LEU A 225 17.25 -10.61 -1.24
C LEU A 225 15.80 -10.33 -1.69
N TYR A 226 15.15 -9.29 -1.17
CA TYR A 226 13.84 -8.87 -1.69
C TYR A 226 13.91 -7.42 -2.20
N PRO A 227 14.00 -7.20 -3.53
CA PRO A 227 14.14 -5.85 -4.12
C PRO A 227 12.90 -4.95 -4.01
N ASN A 228 11.80 -5.43 -3.41
CA ASN A 228 10.49 -4.81 -3.58
C ASN A 228 10.04 -4.03 -2.34
N GLY A 229 10.65 -2.87 -2.13
CA GLY A 229 9.95 -1.60 -1.87
C GLY A 229 9.25 -1.34 -0.53
N TYR A 230 9.08 -2.31 0.37
CA TYR A 230 8.39 -2.07 1.65
C TYR A 230 9.26 -1.47 2.76
N ASP A 231 10.58 -1.34 2.55
CA ASP A 231 11.55 -0.79 3.52
C ASP A 231 11.52 0.75 3.66
N LYS A 232 10.53 1.44 3.06
CA LYS A 232 10.48 2.91 3.02
C LYS A 232 9.52 3.57 3.99
N VAL A 233 8.88 2.84 4.90
CA VAL A 233 8.34 3.47 6.11
C VAL A 233 9.54 3.81 7.00
N LYS A 234 10.20 4.94 6.72
CA LYS A 234 11.25 5.52 7.55
C LYS A 234 10.69 5.71 8.96
N GLY A 235 11.01 4.81 9.87
CA GLY A 235 10.59 4.88 11.26
C GLY A 235 10.54 3.53 11.98
N ILE A 236 10.38 2.40 11.27
CA ILE A 236 10.31 1.07 11.88
C ILE A 236 11.35 0.17 11.22
N SER A 237 12.58 0.16 11.75
CA SER A 237 13.59 -0.80 11.28
C SER A 237 13.20 -2.19 11.79
N ARG A 238 13.15 -3.22 10.92
CA ARG A 238 12.83 -4.60 11.34
C ARG A 238 13.77 -5.15 12.43
N THR A 239 14.95 -4.57 12.59
CA THR A 239 15.93 -4.91 13.63
C THR A 239 15.56 -4.39 15.02
N SER A 240 14.66 -3.41 15.15
CA SER A 240 14.25 -2.88 16.45
C SER A 240 13.12 -3.66 17.09
N TRP A 241 12.32 -4.46 16.39
CA TRP A 241 11.06 -4.95 16.96
C TRP A 241 11.21 -5.85 18.21
N LEU A 242 12.23 -6.71 18.27
CA LEU A 242 12.47 -7.51 19.48
C LEU A 242 13.04 -6.65 20.62
N ASP A 243 13.93 -5.71 20.29
CA ASP A 243 14.41 -4.69 21.22
C ASP A 243 13.26 -3.75 21.65
N ASP A 244 12.27 -3.47 20.81
CA ASP A 244 11.10 -2.66 21.13
C ASP A 244 10.13 -3.45 22.02
N ILE A 245 9.94 -4.75 21.80
CA ILE A 245 9.13 -5.58 22.71
C ILE A 245 9.78 -5.71 24.10
N LEU A 246 11.11 -5.79 24.14
CA LEU A 246 11.86 -6.04 25.37
C LEU A 246 12.24 -4.75 26.11
N ASP A 247 12.61 -3.69 25.39
CA ASP A 247 13.03 -2.38 25.92
C ASP A 247 11.94 -1.31 25.87
N HIS A 248 11.05 -1.28 24.86
CA HIS A 248 9.94 -0.33 24.89
C HIS A 248 8.88 -0.81 25.90
N ASP A 249 8.55 0.10 26.81
CA ASP A 249 7.27 0.05 27.53
C ASP A 249 6.17 -0.06 26.46
N GLY A 250 5.22 -0.98 26.60
CA GLY A 250 4.12 -1.12 25.65
C GLY A 250 3.39 0.22 25.43
N ALA A 251 3.42 1.10 26.44
CA ALA A 251 2.96 2.47 26.35
C ALA A 251 3.67 3.32 25.26
N ALA A 252 4.98 3.17 25.06
CA ALA A 252 5.74 3.91 24.05
C ALA A 252 5.39 3.44 22.63
N ALA A 253 5.31 2.13 22.41
CA ALA A 253 4.89 1.58 21.11
C ALA A 253 3.44 1.99 20.75
N ILE A 254 2.55 2.05 21.75
CA ILE A 254 1.18 2.57 21.58
C ILE A 254 1.22 4.07 21.26
N ALA A 255 2.06 4.86 21.92
CA ALA A 255 2.19 6.29 21.67
C ALA A 255 2.71 6.58 20.25
N GLU A 256 3.68 5.82 19.77
CA GLU A 256 4.19 5.91 18.39
C GLU A 256 3.13 5.50 17.36
N ALA A 257 2.41 4.41 17.61
CA ALA A 257 1.29 4.00 16.77
C ALA A 257 0.18 5.07 16.74
N LYS A 258 -0.13 5.70 17.88
CA LYS A 258 -1.05 6.85 17.98
C LYS A 258 -0.57 8.03 17.18
N GLN A 259 0.71 8.38 17.27
CA GLN A 259 1.27 9.48 16.50
C GLN A 259 1.22 9.22 14.98
N ALA A 260 1.60 8.01 14.56
CA ALA A 260 1.61 7.63 13.15
C ALA A 260 0.20 7.60 12.54
N ILE A 261 -0.74 6.94 13.21
CA ILE A 261 -2.13 6.77 12.74
C ILE A 261 -2.92 8.08 12.89
N GLY A 262 -2.77 8.79 14.01
CA GLY A 262 -3.37 10.10 14.21
C GLY A 262 -2.94 11.10 13.13
N GLY A 263 -1.69 11.03 12.67
CA GLY A 263 -1.22 11.80 11.52
C GLY A 263 -1.98 11.48 10.23
N LEU A 264 -2.30 10.21 9.98
CA LEU A 264 -3.06 9.79 8.79
C LEU A 264 -4.51 10.30 8.81
N TYR A 265 -5.19 10.20 9.96
CA TYR A 265 -6.55 10.72 10.13
C TYR A 265 -6.60 12.25 10.02
N THR A 266 -5.63 12.93 10.62
CA THR A 266 -5.45 14.39 10.48
C THR A 266 -5.26 14.79 9.02
N ALA A 267 -4.44 14.04 8.26
CA ALA A 267 -4.17 14.33 6.86
C ALA A 267 -5.42 14.27 5.96
N ILE A 268 -6.41 13.45 6.31
CA ILE A 268 -7.69 13.37 5.57
C ILE A 268 -8.80 14.23 6.19
N GLY A 269 -8.50 14.99 7.24
CA GLY A 269 -9.43 15.92 7.90
C GLY A 269 -10.57 15.21 8.64
N VAL A 270 -10.34 14.00 9.17
CA VAL A 270 -11.35 13.27 9.94
C VAL A 270 -10.84 12.98 11.35
N THR A 271 -11.77 12.91 12.29
CA THR A 271 -11.45 12.50 13.66
C THR A 271 -11.12 11.01 13.68
N GLU A 272 -10.02 10.67 14.35
CA GLU A 272 -9.64 9.29 14.60
C GLU A 272 -10.73 8.54 15.39
N PRO A 273 -11.13 7.32 14.98
CA PRO A 273 -12.08 6.52 15.73
C PRO A 273 -11.53 6.16 17.12
N THR A 274 -12.40 6.19 18.14
CA THR A 274 -12.00 6.07 19.54
C THR A 274 -11.53 4.66 19.94
N SER A 275 -10.33 4.63 20.54
CA SER A 275 -9.67 3.68 21.45
C SER A 275 -9.61 2.17 21.16
N SER A 276 -10.62 1.52 20.58
CA SER A 276 -10.69 0.04 20.58
C SER A 276 -9.52 -0.62 19.83
N PHE A 277 -9.05 0.00 18.75
CA PHE A 277 -7.85 -0.45 18.04
C PHE A 277 -6.60 -0.45 18.93
N TYR A 278 -6.38 0.63 19.68
CA TYR A 278 -5.22 0.76 20.56
C TYR A 278 -5.30 -0.20 21.73
N ASP A 279 -6.51 -0.48 22.22
CA ASP A 279 -6.73 -1.44 23.29
C ASP A 279 -6.39 -2.87 22.83
N ASP A 280 -6.79 -3.26 21.63
CA ASP A 280 -6.47 -4.59 21.08
C ASP A 280 -4.98 -4.72 20.72
N TYR A 281 -4.38 -3.64 20.19
CA TYR A 281 -2.93 -3.58 19.98
C TYR A 281 -2.16 -3.72 21.30
N ALA A 282 -2.58 -3.00 22.35
CA ALA A 282 -2.00 -3.09 23.68
C ALA A 282 -2.09 -4.50 24.27
N LYS A 283 -3.25 -5.15 24.17
CA LYS A 283 -3.45 -6.54 24.60
C LYS A 283 -2.55 -7.51 23.84
N GLY A 284 -2.44 -7.34 22.52
CA GLY A 284 -1.54 -8.16 21.68
C GLY A 284 -0.10 -8.06 22.14
N MET A 285 0.40 -6.84 22.35
CA MET A 285 1.76 -6.57 22.84
C MET A 285 1.99 -7.15 24.23
N ALA A 286 1.05 -6.98 25.15
CA ALA A 286 1.13 -7.57 26.50
C ALA A 286 1.19 -9.10 26.45
N ALA A 287 0.37 -9.75 25.61
CA ALA A 287 0.37 -11.20 25.44
C ALA A 287 1.71 -11.71 24.87
N ILE A 288 2.29 -11.02 23.89
CA ILE A 288 3.61 -11.40 23.35
C ILE A 288 4.70 -11.29 24.41
N LYS A 289 4.69 -10.21 25.20
CA LYS A 289 5.65 -10.01 26.28
C LYS A 289 5.51 -11.07 27.37
N ALA A 290 4.29 -11.44 27.73
CA ALA A 290 4.00 -12.51 28.67
C ALA A 290 4.51 -13.86 28.14
N ASP A 291 4.20 -14.20 26.88
CA ASP A 291 4.65 -15.44 26.24
C ASP A 291 6.18 -15.49 26.14
N PHE A 292 6.83 -14.39 25.78
CA PHE A 292 8.29 -14.31 25.77
C PHE A 292 8.87 -14.56 27.16
N THR A 293 8.31 -13.91 28.19
CA THR A 293 8.77 -14.05 29.58
C THR A 293 8.57 -15.48 30.11
N ALA A 294 7.50 -16.15 29.70
CA ALA A 294 7.17 -17.50 30.13
C ALA A 294 7.98 -18.59 29.39
N ASN A 295 8.22 -18.42 28.09
CA ASN A 295 8.76 -19.47 27.23
C ASN A 295 10.24 -19.28 26.87
N VAL A 296 10.79 -18.07 26.99
CA VAL A 296 12.23 -17.87 26.85
C VAL A 296 12.83 -18.08 28.24
N PRO A 297 13.46 -19.25 28.52
CA PRO A 297 14.19 -19.42 29.76
C PRO A 297 15.16 -18.26 29.86
N GLY A 298 15.07 -17.49 30.96
CA GLY A 298 15.82 -16.24 31.14
C GLY A 298 17.25 -16.43 30.63
N PRO A 299 17.78 -15.48 29.84
CA PRO A 299 18.88 -15.74 28.92
C PRO A 299 19.99 -16.53 29.58
N VAL A 300 20.12 -17.78 29.16
CA VAL A 300 21.20 -18.63 29.63
C VAL A 300 22.44 -18.09 28.97
N PHE A 301 23.34 -17.50 29.75
CA PHE A 301 24.67 -17.15 29.28
C PHE A 301 25.38 -18.47 28.97
N LEU A 302 25.32 -18.90 27.70
CA LEU A 302 25.94 -20.13 27.19
C LEU A 302 27.46 -19.96 27.23
N ALA A 303 28.04 -20.09 28.42
CA ALA A 303 29.48 -20.04 28.62
C ALA A 303 30.04 -21.46 28.51
N THR A 304 30.77 -21.75 27.44
CA THR A 304 31.54 -22.99 27.35
C THR A 304 32.92 -22.87 28.00
N GLY A 305 33.34 -21.66 28.41
CA GLY A 305 34.60 -21.41 29.11
C GLY A 305 35.01 -19.93 29.14
N LYS A 306 35.96 -19.59 30.03
CA LYS A 306 36.64 -18.28 30.05
C LYS A 306 37.82 -18.28 29.08
N ASP A 307 37.96 -17.23 28.29
CA ASP A 307 39.13 -16.99 27.43
C ASP A 307 39.57 -15.54 27.62
N GLY A 308 40.77 -15.35 28.16
CA GLY A 308 41.31 -14.03 28.47
C GLY A 308 41.54 -13.16 27.22
N THR A 309 41.80 -13.76 26.06
CA THR A 309 41.95 -13.03 24.79
C THR A 309 40.61 -12.48 24.34
N MET A 310 39.56 -13.31 24.43
CA MET A 310 38.21 -12.89 24.08
C MET A 310 37.69 -11.84 25.06
N GLU A 311 37.94 -12.00 26.37
CA GLU A 311 37.60 -10.98 27.35
C GLU A 311 38.33 -9.65 27.10
N ALA A 312 39.63 -9.67 26.80
CA ALA A 312 40.40 -8.48 26.46
C ALA A 312 39.90 -7.81 25.17
N ALA A 313 39.55 -8.61 24.15
CA ALA A 313 38.94 -8.13 22.92
C ALA A 313 37.58 -7.47 23.16
N GLY A 314 36.72 -8.12 23.95
CA GLY A 314 35.41 -7.59 24.31
C GLY A 314 35.51 -6.28 25.10
N LYS A 315 36.49 -6.17 26.02
CA LYS A 315 36.83 -4.94 26.76
C LYS A 315 37.11 -3.75 25.85
N GLN A 316 37.82 -3.97 24.74
CA GLN A 316 38.14 -2.89 23.79
C GLN A 316 36.90 -2.38 23.04
N GLY A 317 35.85 -3.22 22.92
CA GLY A 317 34.65 -2.88 22.17
C GLY A 317 33.52 -2.23 22.98
N VAL A 318 33.57 -2.24 24.30
CA VAL A 318 32.44 -1.82 25.16
C VAL A 318 32.84 -0.78 26.20
N THR A 319 31.96 0.20 26.42
CA THR A 319 32.10 1.19 27.50
C THR A 319 31.13 0.83 28.62
N GLY A 320 31.63 0.18 29.67
CA GLY A 320 30.81 -0.26 30.80
C GLY A 320 31.48 -1.28 31.70
N LYS A 321 30.81 -1.65 32.80
CA LYS A 321 31.29 -2.68 33.73
C LYS A 321 30.95 -4.06 33.16
N ILE A 322 31.96 -4.82 32.76
CA ILE A 322 31.75 -6.20 32.28
C ILE A 322 31.31 -7.07 33.46
N LEU A 323 30.19 -7.76 33.27
CA LEU A 323 29.59 -8.66 34.24
C LEU A 323 29.98 -10.11 33.96
N ARG A 324 29.96 -10.51 32.68
CA ARG A 324 30.40 -11.85 32.23
C ARG A 324 31.02 -11.77 30.84
N SER A 325 31.94 -12.68 30.56
CA SER A 325 32.49 -12.93 29.23
C SER A 325 32.54 -14.44 29.01
N ALA A 326 32.31 -14.86 27.77
CA ALA A 326 32.40 -16.26 27.38
C ALA A 326 32.88 -16.38 25.95
N VAL A 327 33.33 -17.59 25.62
CA VAL A 327 33.46 -18.05 24.24
C VAL A 327 32.27 -18.93 23.92
N LEU A 328 31.72 -18.79 22.71
CA LEU A 328 30.63 -19.65 22.22
C LEU A 328 31.15 -21.03 21.75
N SER A 329 32.40 -21.09 21.29
CA SER A 329 33.09 -22.33 20.94
C SER A 329 34.52 -22.30 21.47
N PRO A 330 34.97 -23.32 22.23
CA PRO A 330 36.33 -23.32 22.77
C PRO A 330 37.41 -23.34 21.67
N GLY A 331 37.07 -23.86 20.49
CA GLY A 331 37.95 -23.96 19.33
C GLY A 331 37.95 -22.73 18.41
N TRP A 332 38.95 -22.65 17.55
CA TRP A 332 38.98 -21.70 16.44
C TRP A 332 38.23 -22.26 15.23
N VAL A 333 37.41 -21.43 14.59
CA VAL A 333 36.88 -21.72 13.26
C VAL A 333 37.96 -21.33 12.25
N VAL A 334 38.47 -22.28 11.47
CA VAL A 334 39.58 -22.03 10.53
C VAL A 334 39.05 -22.01 9.10
N THR A 335 39.19 -20.87 8.41
CA THR A 335 38.92 -20.77 6.98
C THR A 335 40.15 -21.26 6.22
N LYS A 336 39.94 -22.06 5.17
CA LYS A 336 41.01 -22.64 4.34
C LYS A 336 40.83 -22.25 2.87
N THR A 337 41.93 -22.20 2.12
CA THR A 337 41.90 -22.14 0.65
C THR A 337 41.30 -23.44 0.07
N PRO A 338 40.94 -23.46 -1.23
CA PRO A 338 40.60 -24.71 -1.92
C PRO A 338 41.69 -25.79 -1.84
N SER A 339 42.96 -25.39 -1.73
CA SER A 339 44.10 -26.29 -1.51
C SER A 339 44.30 -26.73 -0.06
N GLY A 340 43.37 -26.40 0.85
CA GLY A 340 43.40 -26.81 2.25
C GLY A 340 44.33 -26.00 3.16
N LYS A 341 44.99 -24.94 2.64
CA LYS A 341 45.89 -24.09 3.44
C LYS A 341 45.06 -23.13 4.30
N PRO A 342 45.36 -22.99 5.60
CA PRO A 342 44.62 -22.07 6.46
C PRO A 342 44.87 -20.61 6.05
N LEU A 343 43.81 -19.82 5.90
CA LEU A 343 43.83 -18.39 5.55
C LEU A 343 43.69 -17.52 6.80
N ASP A 344 42.61 -17.77 7.54
CA ASP A 344 42.31 -17.10 8.78
C ASP A 344 41.69 -18.06 9.79
N ARG A 345 41.67 -17.63 11.04
CA ARG A 345 40.94 -18.28 12.11
C ARG A 345 40.11 -17.26 12.85
N VAL A 346 38.85 -17.60 13.13
CA VAL A 346 37.89 -16.77 13.84
C VAL A 346 37.50 -17.47 15.15
N LYS A 347 37.46 -16.70 16.24
CA LYS A 347 36.92 -17.13 17.52
C LYS A 347 35.73 -16.24 17.85
N ILE A 348 34.60 -16.83 18.23
CA ILE A 348 33.38 -16.08 18.53
C ILE A 348 33.13 -16.14 20.04
N GLY A 349 33.00 -14.97 20.65
CA GLY A 349 32.72 -14.83 22.07
C GLY A 349 31.58 -13.88 22.32
N THR A 350 31.17 -13.83 23.56
CA THR A 350 30.06 -13.02 24.02
C THR A 350 30.47 -12.28 25.29
N ILE A 351 29.97 -11.06 25.43
CA ILE A 351 30.22 -10.21 26.58
C ILE A 351 28.88 -9.69 27.09
N PHE A 352 28.69 -9.82 28.39
CA PHE A 352 27.58 -9.25 29.11
C PHE A 352 28.12 -8.15 30.01
N TYR A 353 27.70 -6.91 29.80
CA TYR A 353 28.25 -5.74 30.51
C TYR A 353 27.15 -4.76 30.89
N GLN A 354 27.34 -4.02 31.98
CA GLN A 354 26.51 -2.91 32.37
C GLN A 354 27.04 -1.63 31.71
N ALA A 355 26.31 -1.08 30.76
CA ALA A 355 26.61 0.19 30.11
C ALA A 355 26.53 1.36 31.10
N ALA A 356 27.07 2.52 30.72
CA ALA A 356 27.03 3.74 31.54
C ALA A 356 25.60 4.20 31.90
N SER A 357 24.60 3.83 31.09
CA SER A 357 23.18 4.06 31.36
C SER A 357 22.60 3.17 32.47
N GLY A 358 23.40 2.26 33.03
CA GLY A 358 22.95 1.24 34.00
C GLY A 358 22.29 0.03 33.36
N ARG A 359 22.06 0.02 32.04
CA ARG A 359 21.49 -1.12 31.29
C ARG A 359 22.51 -2.24 31.15
N CYS A 360 22.06 -3.49 31.28
CA CYS A 360 22.86 -4.65 30.95
C CYS A 360 22.76 -4.93 29.45
N VAL A 361 23.88 -5.17 28.79
CA VAL A 361 24.00 -5.39 27.34
C VAL A 361 24.75 -6.69 27.11
N TYR A 362 24.17 -7.56 26.31
CA TYR A 362 24.81 -8.73 25.74
C TYR A 362 25.29 -8.40 24.33
N ARG A 363 26.53 -8.74 24.02
CA ARG A 363 27.12 -8.52 22.71
C ARG A 363 27.94 -9.72 22.28
N SER A 364 27.74 -10.18 21.05
CA SER A 364 28.64 -11.13 20.40
C SER A 364 29.79 -10.40 19.72
N TYR A 365 30.98 -10.98 19.70
CA TYR A 365 32.14 -10.46 18.98
C TYR A 365 32.94 -11.60 18.35
N ALA A 366 33.55 -11.29 17.22
CA ALA A 366 34.44 -12.19 16.50
C ALA A 366 35.87 -11.65 16.57
N TRP A 367 36.79 -12.47 17.06
CA TRP A 367 38.23 -12.21 16.96
C TRP A 367 38.79 -12.97 15.77
N LYS A 368 39.33 -12.25 14.79
CA LYS A 368 39.92 -12.83 13.59
C LYS A 368 41.45 -12.72 13.64
N GLN A 369 42.13 -13.83 13.37
CA GLN A 369 43.58 -13.87 13.20
C GLN A 369 43.92 -14.45 11.81
N THR A 370 44.66 -13.69 11.02
CA THR A 370 45.14 -14.09 9.69
C THR A 370 46.50 -14.79 9.82
N TYR A 371 46.72 -15.91 9.10
CA TYR A 371 48.00 -16.63 9.14
C TYR A 371 49.07 -15.89 8.32
N ALA A 372 50.34 -15.96 8.76
CA ALA A 372 51.47 -15.35 8.05
C ALA A 372 51.63 -15.98 6.65
N GLY A 373 51.40 -15.18 5.61
CA GLY A 373 51.34 -15.62 4.21
C GLY A 373 50.06 -15.22 3.47
N GLY A 374 49.03 -14.74 4.18
CA GLY A 374 47.74 -14.32 3.62
C GLY A 374 47.52 -12.80 3.48
N GLY A 375 48.56 -11.98 3.62
CA GLY A 375 48.45 -10.51 3.70
C GLY A 375 48.17 -10.03 5.14
N TRP A 376 48.94 -9.05 5.60
CA TRP A 376 48.86 -8.55 6.98
C TRP A 376 47.61 -7.66 7.17
N SER A 377 46.64 -8.16 7.92
CA SER A 377 45.77 -7.33 8.77
C SER A 377 45.27 -8.17 9.95
N ALA A 378 45.60 -7.75 11.17
CA ALA A 378 44.84 -8.11 12.36
C ALA A 378 43.75 -7.05 12.49
N GLY A 379 42.58 -7.34 11.92
CA GLY A 379 41.43 -6.44 11.96
C GLY A 379 40.38 -6.98 12.92
N PHE A 380 39.85 -6.12 13.78
CA PHE A 380 38.57 -6.37 14.44
C PHE A 380 37.46 -6.30 13.38
N ALA A 381 36.83 -7.42 13.07
CA ALA A 381 35.55 -7.40 12.37
C ALA A 381 34.46 -7.16 13.43
N LYS A 382 33.98 -5.91 13.51
CA LYS A 382 32.87 -5.55 14.39
C LYS A 382 31.55 -5.96 13.73
N GLU A 383 31.16 -7.20 13.93
CA GLU A 383 29.78 -7.65 13.69
C GLU A 383 29.11 -7.80 15.04
N ALA A 384 28.37 -6.77 15.46
CA ALA A 384 27.71 -6.73 16.75
C ALA A 384 26.21 -7.02 16.58
N ASN A 385 25.75 -8.13 17.18
CA ASN A 385 24.37 -8.22 17.64
C ASN A 385 24.36 -7.70 19.08
N GLU A 386 23.57 -6.67 19.35
CA GLU A 386 23.35 -6.10 20.67
C GLU A 386 22.00 -6.61 21.19
N PHE A 387 21.95 -6.96 22.47
CA PHE A 387 20.71 -7.39 23.14
C PHE A 387 20.70 -6.81 24.56
N TYR A 388 19.55 -6.30 25.00
CA TYR A 388 19.44 -5.53 26.25
C TYR A 388 18.72 -6.32 27.36
N GLN A 389 19.14 -6.11 28.61
CA GLN A 389 18.58 -6.70 29.82
C GLN A 389 18.58 -5.69 30.96
N ARG A 390 17.69 -5.87 31.96
CA ARG A 390 17.82 -5.24 33.28
C ARG A 390 18.73 -6.10 34.17
N CYS A 391 19.76 -5.50 34.75
CA CYS A 391 20.62 -6.18 35.71
C CYS A 391 19.80 -6.49 36.98
N LYS A 392 19.67 -7.76 37.37
CA LYS A 392 19.22 -8.16 38.71
C LYS A 392 20.41 -8.36 39.62
#